data_AF-A0A846TUG4-F1
#
_entry.id   AF-A0A846TUG4-F1
#
_cell.length_a   1.000
_cell.length_b   1.000
_cell.length_c   1.000
_cell.angle_alpha   90.00
_cell.angle_beta   90.00
_cell.angle_gamma   90.00
#
_symmetry.space_group_name_H-M   'P 1'
#
loop_
_entity.id
_entity.type
_entity.pdbx_description
1 polymer ?
#
loop_
_entity_poly.entity_id
_entity_poly.type
_entity_poly.pdbx_seq_one_letter_code
_entity_poly.pdbx_strand_id
1 'polypeptide(L)'
;MARKNYTDEFRRRAVDLYESTPGATLKGIAADLGVSRGSLKEWVDKLGSGTTRTGEVVAPVAGRSESQAAKVRRLEAELAAAQAEAHKLAQERDILRQAAKYFGRGDELVNRFQFVEDHKDAWGVKRLCEVVEVARSSFYAWLAAAPTRAARAAADAALVARIQVLQDPARGGDRAYGAPRVTADLNEGTTPGDRVNHKRVARVMREHGLAGIRLRKRVRTTLPDQSGRRFPDLLGRGFSIGVPCRRYVGDITYLPIADGTNLYLASCIDLGSRKLAGWSMADHMRTELVEDALKAAWHERGTLAGTVFHSDHGAVYTSKAYAQLCTDLGVTQSMGAIGSSADNALAESFNAALKRELLEGRAGFPDAPTAYRAVFRWANRYNTRRRHCAIGNIAPNAYEAAASATLPEAA
;
A
#
# COMPACT_ATOMS: atom_id res chain seq x y z
N MET A 1 16.66 -31.04 -52.61
CA MET A 1 15.27 -30.82 -52.16
C MET A 1 14.53 -32.13 -52.22
N ALA A 2 13.94 -32.57 -51.10
CA ALA A 2 13.26 -33.86 -51.00
C ALA A 2 12.10 -33.95 -51.99
N ARG A 3 12.06 -35.00 -52.83
CA ARG A 3 10.92 -35.29 -53.71
C ARG A 3 9.71 -35.57 -52.81
N LYS A 4 8.74 -34.65 -52.78
CA LYS A 4 7.45 -34.89 -52.13
C LYS A 4 6.76 -36.06 -52.87
N ASN A 5 6.69 -37.21 -52.24
CA ASN A 5 5.96 -38.37 -52.77
C ASN A 5 4.47 -38.20 -52.44
N TYR A 6 3.69 -37.78 -53.43
CA TYR A 6 2.23 -37.71 -53.32
C TYR A 6 1.62 -39.10 -53.50
N THR A 7 0.63 -39.46 -52.68
CA THR A 7 -0.10 -40.72 -52.79
C THR A 7 -0.99 -40.74 -54.04
N ASP A 8 -1.28 -41.91 -54.60
CA ASP A 8 -2.08 -42.01 -55.83
C ASP A 8 -3.54 -41.55 -55.63
N GLU A 9 -4.08 -41.70 -54.42
CA GLU A 9 -5.40 -41.14 -54.06
C GLU A 9 -5.40 -39.61 -54.15
N PHE A 10 -4.34 -38.96 -53.65
CA PHE A 10 -4.20 -37.51 -53.73
C PHE A 10 -4.06 -37.06 -55.20
N ARG A 11 -3.29 -37.78 -56.01
CA ARG A 11 -3.13 -37.47 -57.44
C ARG A 11 -4.46 -37.55 -58.19
N ARG A 12 -5.27 -38.60 -57.93
CA ARG A 12 -6.60 -38.75 -58.55
C ARG A 12 -7.56 -37.63 -58.13
N ARG A 13 -7.59 -37.25 -56.86
CA ARG A 13 -8.43 -36.12 -56.38
C ARG A 13 -7.98 -34.78 -56.94
N ALA A 14 -6.67 -34.57 -57.13
CA ALA A 14 -6.15 -33.35 -57.74
C ALA A 14 -6.55 -33.23 -59.22
N VAL A 15 -6.59 -34.35 -59.95
CA VAL A 15 -7.07 -34.40 -61.33
C VAL A 15 -8.58 -34.20 -61.40
N ASP A 16 -9.36 -34.87 -60.54
CA ASP A 16 -10.81 -34.70 -60.46
C ASP A 16 -11.19 -33.26 -60.13
N LEU A 17 -10.48 -32.59 -59.22
CA LEU A 17 -10.66 -31.17 -58.94
C LEU A 17 -10.39 -30.29 -60.16
N TYR A 18 -9.35 -30.59 -60.94
CA TYR A 18 -9.06 -29.86 -62.18
C TYR A 18 -10.14 -30.08 -63.26
N GLU A 19 -10.59 -31.31 -63.47
CA GLU A 19 -11.59 -31.64 -64.51
C GLU A 19 -13.01 -31.20 -64.15
N SER A 20 -13.34 -31.15 -62.85
CA SER A 20 -14.66 -30.74 -62.35
C SER A 20 -14.80 -29.22 -62.16
N THR A 21 -13.71 -28.44 -62.19
CA THR A 21 -13.74 -26.99 -62.01
C THR A 21 -13.79 -26.26 -63.36
N PRO A 22 -14.92 -25.60 -63.71
CA PRO A 22 -15.06 -24.93 -65.00
C PRO A 22 -14.08 -23.76 -65.15
N GLY A 23 -13.39 -23.68 -66.29
CA GLY A 23 -12.44 -22.59 -66.58
C GLY A 23 -11.13 -22.64 -65.76
N ALA A 24 -10.89 -23.72 -65.01
CA ALA A 24 -9.67 -23.87 -64.23
C ALA A 24 -8.42 -23.92 -65.12
N THR A 25 -7.35 -23.29 -64.66
CA THR A 25 -6.02 -23.43 -65.28
C THR A 25 -5.14 -24.33 -64.41
N LEU A 26 -4.28 -25.14 -65.05
CA LEU A 26 -3.31 -25.97 -64.33
C LEU A 26 -2.43 -25.17 -63.36
N LYS A 27 -2.19 -23.89 -63.65
CA LYS A 27 -1.41 -23.00 -62.77
C LYS A 27 -2.19 -22.63 -61.50
N GLY A 28 -3.48 -22.33 -61.63
CA GLY A 28 -4.35 -21.99 -60.48
C GLY A 28 -4.50 -23.17 -59.53
N ILE A 29 -4.95 -24.32 -60.04
CA ILE A 29 -5.17 -25.51 -59.21
C ILE A 29 -3.86 -26.03 -58.58
N ALA A 30 -2.74 -25.96 -59.32
CA ALA A 30 -1.45 -26.35 -58.75
C ALA A 30 -1.02 -25.42 -57.59
N ALA A 31 -1.30 -24.12 -57.69
CA ALA A 31 -1.01 -23.17 -56.63
C ALA A 31 -1.89 -23.43 -55.39
N ASP A 32 -3.19 -23.65 -55.59
CA ASP A 32 -4.15 -23.91 -54.51
C ASP A 32 -3.82 -25.21 -53.75
N LEU A 33 -3.36 -26.24 -54.47
CA LEU A 33 -2.94 -27.51 -53.87
C LEU A 33 -1.48 -27.52 -53.37
N GLY A 34 -0.73 -26.44 -53.60
CA GLY A 34 0.69 -26.34 -53.21
C GLY A 34 1.62 -27.34 -53.92
N VAL A 35 1.25 -27.77 -55.13
CA VAL A 35 2.02 -28.71 -55.96
C VAL A 35 2.66 -28.01 -57.17
N SER A 36 3.66 -28.64 -57.79
CA SER A 36 4.24 -28.05 -59.00
C SER A 36 3.28 -28.22 -60.18
N ARG A 37 3.17 -27.18 -61.02
CA ARG A 37 2.37 -27.23 -62.26
C ARG A 37 2.76 -28.43 -63.14
N GLY A 38 4.06 -28.74 -63.22
CA GLY A 38 4.56 -29.87 -64.00
C GLY A 38 4.07 -31.22 -63.48
N SER A 39 4.04 -31.40 -62.15
CA SER A 39 3.51 -32.61 -61.52
C SER A 39 2.01 -32.77 -61.75
N LEU A 40 1.23 -31.70 -61.60
CA LEU A 40 -0.21 -31.75 -61.86
C LEU A 40 -0.51 -32.05 -63.34
N LYS A 41 0.25 -31.47 -64.27
CA LYS A 41 0.14 -31.79 -65.70
C LYS A 41 0.40 -33.27 -65.98
N GLU A 42 1.47 -33.83 -65.41
CA GLU A 42 1.80 -35.24 -65.59
C GLU A 42 0.71 -36.17 -65.01
N TRP A 43 0.06 -35.78 -63.92
CA TRP A 43 -1.06 -36.54 -63.34
C TRP A 43 -2.32 -36.44 -64.19
N VAL A 44 -2.67 -35.26 -64.71
CA VAL A 44 -3.80 -35.10 -65.64
C VAL A 44 -3.57 -35.89 -66.93
N ASP A 45 -2.34 -35.87 -67.47
CA ASP A 45 -2.00 -36.61 -68.68
C ASP A 45 -2.04 -38.15 -68.47
N LYS A 46 -1.80 -38.65 -67.25
CA LYS A 46 -1.78 -40.09 -66.92
C LYS A 46 -3.07 -40.66 -66.33
N LEU A 47 -3.81 -39.85 -65.56
CA LEU A 47 -4.96 -40.26 -64.76
C LEU A 47 -6.25 -39.52 -65.15
N GLY A 48 -6.15 -38.48 -65.99
CA GLY A 48 -7.30 -37.71 -66.44
C GLY A 48 -8.13 -38.45 -67.47
N SER A 49 -9.41 -38.07 -67.55
CA SER A 49 -10.38 -38.62 -68.50
C SER A 49 -10.29 -37.96 -69.89
N GLY A 50 -9.36 -37.02 -70.08
CA GLY A 50 -9.18 -36.26 -71.32
C GLY A 50 -10.30 -35.24 -71.59
N THR A 51 -11.24 -35.09 -70.64
CA THR A 51 -12.43 -34.28 -70.81
C THR A 51 -12.53 -33.34 -69.61
N THR A 52 -12.02 -32.11 -69.72
CA THR A 52 -12.47 -31.05 -68.79
C THR A 52 -13.94 -30.82 -69.08
N ARG A 53 -14.81 -30.86 -68.06
CA ARG A 53 -16.20 -30.41 -68.23
C ARG A 53 -16.16 -28.96 -68.69
N THR A 54 -16.25 -28.75 -70.00
CA THR A 54 -16.77 -27.52 -70.56
C THR A 54 -18.19 -27.45 -70.07
N GLY A 55 -18.38 -26.78 -68.93
CA GLY A 55 -19.68 -26.33 -68.52
C GLY A 55 -20.21 -25.52 -69.69
N GLU A 56 -21.22 -26.08 -70.37
CA GLU A 56 -22.12 -25.31 -71.18
C GLU A 56 -22.50 -24.08 -70.36
N VAL A 57 -22.16 -22.92 -70.91
CA VAL A 57 -22.75 -21.67 -70.47
C VAL A 57 -24.23 -21.81 -70.81
N VAL A 58 -25.01 -22.33 -69.87
CA VAL A 58 -26.45 -22.10 -69.86
C VAL A 58 -26.56 -20.60 -69.78
N ALA A 59 -26.97 -20.00 -70.90
CA ALA A 59 -27.29 -18.59 -70.98
C ALA A 59 -28.14 -18.24 -69.76
N PRO A 60 -27.82 -17.17 -69.01
CA PRO A 60 -28.68 -16.77 -67.93
C PRO A 60 -30.04 -16.47 -68.55
N VAL A 61 -31.05 -17.26 -68.17
CA VAL A 61 -32.42 -16.75 -68.15
C VAL A 61 -32.31 -15.41 -67.46
N ALA A 62 -32.65 -14.34 -68.17
CA ALA A 62 -32.46 -12.97 -67.75
C ALA A 62 -33.18 -12.70 -66.41
N GLY A 63 -32.53 -13.04 -65.30
CA GLY A 63 -32.58 -12.23 -64.11
C GLY A 63 -31.99 -10.91 -64.54
N ARG A 64 -32.88 -9.94 -64.79
CA ARG A 64 -32.60 -8.58 -65.27
C ARG A 64 -31.17 -8.17 -64.90
N SER A 65 -30.31 -7.97 -65.91
CA SER A 65 -29.04 -7.30 -65.67
C SER A 65 -29.34 -6.02 -64.89
N GLU A 66 -28.74 -5.89 -63.71
CA GLU A 66 -28.92 -4.72 -62.87
C GLU A 66 -28.70 -3.49 -63.76
N SER A 67 -29.75 -2.70 -63.98
CA SER A 67 -29.64 -1.56 -64.89
C SER A 67 -28.52 -0.67 -64.38
N GLN A 68 -27.81 0.04 -65.27
CA GLN A 68 -26.77 0.98 -64.84
C GLN A 68 -27.31 1.95 -63.76
N ALA A 69 -28.58 2.32 -63.83
CA ALA A 69 -29.28 3.13 -62.83
C ALA A 69 -29.52 2.41 -61.48
N ALA A 70 -29.66 1.08 -61.44
CA ALA A 70 -29.72 0.31 -60.21
C ALA A 70 -28.33 0.14 -59.56
N LYS A 71 -27.30 -0.10 -60.38
CA LYS A 71 -25.90 -0.17 -59.93
C LYS A 71 -25.39 1.15 -59.36
N VAL A 72 -25.68 2.27 -60.02
CA VAL A 72 -25.34 3.62 -59.53
C VAL A 72 -26.01 3.89 -58.18
N ARG A 73 -27.32 3.61 -58.05
CA ARG A 73 -28.03 3.76 -56.76
C ARG A 73 -27.46 2.89 -55.64
N ARG A 74 -27.03 1.66 -55.95
CA ARG A 74 -26.37 0.80 -54.96
C ARG A 74 -25.02 1.38 -54.51
N LEU A 75 -24.18 1.80 -55.45
CA LEU A 75 -22.87 2.40 -55.16
C LEU A 75 -23.01 3.74 -54.42
N GLU A 76 -24.00 4.57 -54.76
CA GLU A 76 -24.32 5.80 -54.02
C GLU A 76 -24.76 5.49 -52.58
N ALA A 77 -25.56 4.45 -52.37
CA ALA A 77 -25.95 4.00 -51.04
C ALA A 77 -24.77 3.42 -50.23
N GLU A 78 -23.89 2.63 -50.86
CA GLU A 78 -22.66 2.11 -50.25
C GLU A 78 -21.70 3.25 -49.89
N LEU A 79 -21.52 4.24 -50.78
CA LEU A 79 -20.69 5.42 -50.53
C LEU A 79 -21.27 6.27 -49.39
N ALA A 80 -22.58 6.48 -49.36
CA ALA A 80 -23.24 7.20 -48.28
C ALA A 80 -23.09 6.47 -46.94
N ALA A 81 -23.22 5.14 -46.93
CA ALA A 81 -23.00 4.32 -45.73
C ALA A 81 -21.54 4.39 -45.25
N ALA A 82 -20.57 4.28 -46.16
CA ALA A 82 -19.14 4.38 -45.86
C ALA A 82 -18.75 5.78 -45.37
N GLN A 83 -19.31 6.84 -45.96
CA GLN A 83 -19.11 8.22 -45.49
C GLN A 83 -19.71 8.44 -44.11
N ALA A 84 -20.90 7.91 -43.83
CA ALA A 84 -21.52 7.96 -42.52
C ALA A 84 -20.70 7.21 -41.46
N GLU A 85 -20.15 6.03 -41.82
CA GLU A 85 -19.27 5.26 -40.95
C GLU A 85 -17.93 5.98 -40.71
N ALA A 86 -17.31 6.56 -41.74
CA ALA A 86 -16.09 7.34 -41.60
C ALA A 86 -16.29 8.57 -40.70
N HIS A 87 -17.42 9.27 -40.83
CA HIS A 87 -17.77 10.38 -39.95
C HIS A 87 -18.00 9.91 -38.51
N LYS A 88 -18.68 8.76 -38.33
CA LYS A 88 -18.90 8.14 -37.02
C LYS A 88 -17.57 7.81 -36.33
N LEU A 89 -16.64 7.17 -37.04
CA LEU A 89 -15.31 6.79 -36.54
C LEU A 89 -14.43 8.03 -36.26
N ALA A 90 -14.51 9.06 -37.11
CA ALA A 90 -13.81 10.32 -36.89
C ALA A 90 -14.25 10.98 -35.57
N GLN A 91 -15.56 11.00 -35.29
CA GLN A 91 -16.09 11.49 -34.02
C GLN A 91 -15.65 10.63 -32.82
N GLU A 92 -15.68 9.29 -32.92
CA GLU A 92 -15.20 8.41 -31.83
C GLU A 92 -13.74 8.67 -31.52
N ARG A 93 -12.90 8.79 -32.56
CA ARG A 93 -11.48 9.11 -32.41
C ARG A 93 -11.30 10.44 -31.69
N ASP A 94 -12.06 11.45 -32.06
CA ASP A 94 -11.95 12.78 -31.45
C ASP A 94 -12.41 12.77 -29.99
N ILE A 95 -13.50 12.06 -29.67
CA ILE A 95 -13.97 11.83 -28.30
C ILE A 95 -12.88 11.11 -27.49
N LEU A 96 -12.35 9.99 -27.98
CA LEU A 96 -11.31 9.21 -27.29
C LEU A 96 -10.02 10.01 -27.11
N ARG A 97 -9.66 10.86 -28.07
CA ARG A 97 -8.50 11.76 -27.97
C ARG A 97 -8.68 12.79 -26.84
N GLN A 98 -9.89 13.30 -26.65
CA GLN A 98 -10.18 14.19 -25.53
C GLN A 98 -10.29 13.44 -24.20
N ALA A 99 -10.93 12.27 -24.21
CA ALA A 99 -11.04 11.40 -23.05
C ALA A 99 -9.66 10.98 -22.53
N ALA A 100 -8.71 10.69 -23.42
CA ALA A 100 -7.32 10.38 -23.07
C ALA A 100 -6.63 11.51 -22.28
N LYS A 101 -6.97 12.78 -22.53
CA LYS A 101 -6.48 13.91 -21.74
C LYS A 101 -7.11 13.94 -20.34
N TYR A 102 -8.39 13.55 -20.24
CA TYR A 102 -9.13 13.42 -18.98
C TYR A 102 -8.57 12.31 -18.09
N PHE A 103 -8.20 11.17 -18.68
CA PHE A 103 -7.76 9.97 -17.95
C PHE A 103 -6.25 9.92 -17.71
N GLY A 104 -5.48 10.90 -18.18
CA GLY A 104 -4.01 10.91 -18.10
C GLY A 104 -3.42 10.89 -16.69
N ARG A 105 -4.24 11.09 -15.63
CA ARG A 105 -3.83 10.98 -14.21
C ARG A 105 -4.44 9.76 -13.48
N GLY A 106 -5.18 8.91 -14.20
CA GLY A 106 -5.90 7.75 -13.67
C GLY A 106 -7.27 7.59 -14.33
N ASP A 107 -7.60 6.36 -14.72
CA ASP A 107 -8.89 6.00 -15.34
C ASP A 107 -9.87 5.48 -14.28
N GLU A 108 -10.35 6.39 -13.42
CA GLU A 108 -11.38 6.06 -12.44
C GLU A 108 -12.78 6.29 -13.03
N LEU A 109 -13.76 5.46 -12.64
CA LEU A 109 -15.18 5.58 -13.07
C LEU A 109 -15.75 7.00 -12.91
N VAL A 110 -15.33 7.72 -11.86
CA VAL A 110 -15.74 9.11 -11.60
C VAL A 110 -15.23 10.05 -12.70
N ASN A 111 -14.03 9.82 -13.23
CA ASN A 111 -13.45 10.62 -14.31
C ASN A 111 -14.20 10.39 -15.63
N ARG A 112 -14.66 9.16 -15.89
CA ARG A 112 -15.48 8.84 -17.06
C ARG A 112 -16.85 9.52 -17.01
N PHE A 113 -17.52 9.51 -15.85
CA PHE A 113 -18.80 10.21 -15.71
C PHE A 113 -18.64 11.73 -15.79
N GLN A 114 -17.58 12.29 -15.21
CA GLN A 114 -17.28 13.71 -15.32
C GLN A 114 -17.02 14.10 -16.78
N PHE A 115 -16.25 13.32 -17.53
CA PHE A 115 -16.05 13.53 -18.96
C PHE A 115 -17.36 13.54 -19.75
N VAL A 116 -18.28 12.60 -19.46
CA VAL A 116 -19.61 12.57 -20.10
C VAL A 116 -20.40 13.84 -19.77
N GLU A 117 -20.40 14.29 -18.51
CA GLU A 117 -21.11 15.51 -18.11
C GLU A 117 -20.57 16.75 -18.81
N ASP A 118 -19.24 16.91 -18.86
CA ASP A 118 -18.59 18.10 -19.40
C ASP A 118 -18.74 18.22 -20.93
N HIS A 119 -19.03 17.12 -21.62
CA HIS A 119 -19.12 17.08 -23.09
C HIS A 119 -20.50 16.66 -23.62
N LYS A 120 -21.50 16.48 -22.74
CA LYS A 120 -22.84 16.00 -23.12
C LYS A 120 -23.52 16.86 -24.17
N ASP A 121 -23.27 18.17 -24.16
CA ASP A 121 -23.89 19.13 -25.09
C ASP A 121 -23.25 19.07 -26.48
N ALA A 122 -22.01 18.58 -26.59
CA ALA A 122 -21.29 18.47 -27.86
C ALA A 122 -21.61 17.17 -28.63
N TRP A 123 -21.72 16.04 -27.93
CA TRP A 123 -21.85 14.72 -28.57
C TRP A 123 -23.03 13.87 -28.08
N GLY A 124 -23.76 14.32 -27.06
CA GLY A 124 -24.88 13.58 -26.48
C GLY A 124 -24.46 12.45 -25.54
N VAL A 125 -25.20 12.30 -24.44
CA VAL A 125 -24.89 11.34 -23.36
C VAL A 125 -24.81 9.89 -23.85
N LYS A 126 -25.73 9.46 -24.73
CA LYS A 126 -25.75 8.07 -25.23
C LYS A 126 -24.44 7.72 -25.93
N ARG A 127 -24.00 8.61 -26.81
CA ARG A 127 -22.81 8.39 -27.62
C ARG A 127 -21.54 8.38 -26.77
N LEU A 128 -21.43 9.33 -25.86
CA LEU A 128 -20.28 9.40 -24.95
C LEU A 128 -20.20 8.17 -24.05
N CYS A 129 -21.33 7.73 -23.50
CA CYS A 129 -21.39 6.51 -22.68
C CYS A 129 -20.95 5.27 -23.44
N GLU A 130 -21.37 5.11 -24.71
CA GLU A 130 -20.95 4.02 -25.58
C GLU A 130 -19.44 4.05 -25.84
N VAL A 131 -18.88 5.23 -26.14
CA VAL A 131 -17.46 5.39 -26.50
C VAL A 131 -16.53 5.21 -25.29
N VAL A 132 -16.93 5.65 -24.10
CA VAL A 132 -16.13 5.49 -22.86
C VAL A 132 -16.54 4.26 -22.04
N GLU A 133 -17.36 3.38 -22.64
CA GLU A 133 -17.77 2.08 -22.08
C GLU A 133 -18.41 2.16 -20.68
N VAL A 134 -19.35 3.09 -20.50
CA VAL A 134 -20.13 3.21 -19.24
C VAL A 134 -21.63 3.11 -19.50
N ALA A 135 -22.38 2.58 -18.54
CA ALA A 135 -23.83 2.51 -18.64
C ALA A 135 -24.47 3.89 -18.42
N ARG A 136 -25.43 4.26 -19.28
CA ARG A 136 -26.22 5.50 -19.16
C ARG A 136 -26.94 5.63 -17.81
N SER A 137 -27.48 4.51 -17.30
CA SER A 137 -28.13 4.48 -15.98
C SER A 137 -27.16 4.84 -14.85
N SER A 138 -25.92 4.37 -14.91
CA SER A 138 -24.87 4.70 -13.94
C SER A 138 -24.47 6.18 -14.00
N PHE A 139 -24.44 6.78 -15.19
CA PHE A 139 -24.19 8.21 -15.36
C PHE A 139 -25.28 9.07 -14.68
N TYR A 140 -26.55 8.78 -14.94
CA TYR A 140 -27.64 9.51 -14.29
C TYR A 140 -27.72 9.24 -12.78
N ALA A 141 -27.38 8.03 -12.31
CA ALA A 141 -27.25 7.75 -10.88
C ALA A 141 -26.11 8.58 -10.25
N TRP A 142 -24.98 8.74 -10.95
CA TRP A 142 -23.87 9.58 -10.51
C TRP A 142 -24.23 11.08 -10.47
N LEU A 143 -25.03 11.56 -11.43
CA LEU A 143 -25.59 12.91 -11.43
C LEU A 143 -26.56 13.12 -10.26
N ALA A 144 -27.51 12.22 -10.06
CA ALA A 144 -28.46 12.29 -8.95
C ALA A 144 -27.75 12.25 -7.58
N ALA A 145 -26.63 11.54 -7.48
CA ALA A 145 -25.80 11.49 -6.27
C ALA A 145 -24.95 12.74 -6.04
N ALA A 146 -24.96 13.76 -6.93
CA ALA A 146 -24.11 14.94 -6.81
C ALA A 146 -24.25 15.68 -5.46
N PRO A 147 -25.46 15.94 -4.92
CA PRO A 147 -25.61 16.57 -3.60
C PRO A 147 -24.98 15.73 -2.47
N THR A 148 -25.15 14.41 -2.53
CA THR A 148 -24.57 13.49 -1.53
C THR A 148 -23.05 13.46 -1.61
N ARG A 149 -22.48 13.47 -2.83
CA ARG A 149 -21.03 13.56 -3.05
C ARG A 149 -20.47 14.88 -2.52
N ALA A 150 -21.15 16.00 -2.79
CA ALA A 150 -20.75 17.32 -2.29
C ALA A 150 -20.78 17.38 -0.76
N ALA A 151 -21.85 16.88 -0.12
CA ALA A 151 -21.94 16.80 1.34
C ALA A 151 -20.82 15.94 1.95
N ARG A 152 -20.48 14.81 1.32
CA ARG A 152 -19.36 13.96 1.75
C ARG A 152 -18.02 14.68 1.62
N ALA A 153 -17.79 15.40 0.53
CA ALA A 153 -16.57 16.17 0.31
C ALA A 153 -16.42 17.28 1.37
N ALA A 154 -17.51 18.01 1.67
CA ALA A 154 -17.54 19.01 2.74
C ALA A 154 -17.24 18.39 4.12
N ALA A 155 -17.84 17.23 4.43
CA ALA A 155 -17.59 16.53 5.69
C ALA A 155 -16.14 16.02 5.80
N ASP A 156 -15.53 15.57 4.68
CA ASP A 156 -14.12 15.19 4.65
C ASP A 156 -13.21 16.41 4.79
N ALA A 157 -13.54 17.56 4.21
CA ALA A 157 -12.81 18.81 4.42
C ALA A 157 -12.85 19.29 5.89
N ALA A 158 -14.01 19.19 6.54
CA ALA A 158 -14.13 19.47 7.98
C ALA A 158 -13.29 18.50 8.82
N LEU A 159 -13.26 17.21 8.43
CA LEU A 159 -12.42 16.22 9.07
C LEU A 159 -10.92 16.54 8.90
N VAL A 160 -10.49 16.99 7.72
CA VAL A 160 -9.10 17.45 7.47
C VAL A 160 -8.71 18.55 8.46
N ALA A 161 -9.54 19.57 8.63
CA ALA A 161 -9.26 20.67 9.56
C ALA A 161 -9.08 20.18 11.01
N ARG A 162 -9.93 19.23 11.45
CA ARG A 162 -9.79 18.60 12.77
C ARG A 162 -8.49 17.79 12.90
N ILE A 163 -8.12 17.03 11.87
CA ILE A 163 -6.87 16.26 11.86
C ILE A 163 -5.65 17.19 11.93
N GLN A 164 -5.68 18.30 11.20
CA GLN A 164 -4.59 19.29 11.22
C GLN A 164 -4.40 19.87 12.62
N VAL A 165 -5.48 20.20 13.34
CA VAL A 165 -5.40 20.62 14.76
C VAL A 165 -4.72 19.55 15.61
N LEU A 166 -5.12 18.29 15.47
CA LEU A 166 -4.57 17.17 16.24
C LEU A 166 -3.11 16.86 15.91
N GLN A 167 -2.62 17.27 14.74
CA GLN A 167 -1.22 17.09 14.33
C GLN A 167 -0.35 18.33 14.55
N ASP A 168 -0.94 19.47 14.91
CA ASP A 168 -0.22 20.74 15.08
C ASP A 168 0.30 20.89 16.52
N PRO A 169 1.63 20.82 16.74
CA PRO A 169 2.19 21.01 18.08
C PRO A 169 1.91 22.39 18.68
N ALA A 170 1.70 23.42 17.86
CA ALA A 170 1.36 24.77 18.34
C ALA A 170 -0.06 24.83 18.93
N ARG A 171 -0.93 23.90 18.54
CA ARG A 171 -2.28 23.73 19.08
C ARG A 171 -2.37 22.61 20.12
N GLY A 172 -1.22 22.11 20.58
CA GLY A 172 -1.14 21.02 21.56
C GLY A 172 -1.34 19.62 20.97
N GLY A 173 -1.38 19.49 19.64
CA GLY A 173 -1.41 18.24 18.91
C GLY A 173 -0.04 17.57 18.78
N ASP A 174 0.02 16.44 18.07
CA ASP A 174 1.24 15.67 17.86
C ASP A 174 1.43 15.29 16.37
N ARG A 175 2.44 15.91 15.76
CA ARG A 175 2.85 15.64 14.37
C ARG A 175 3.27 14.19 14.13
N ALA A 176 3.67 13.45 15.17
CA ALA A 176 3.99 12.03 15.06
C ALA A 176 2.75 11.15 14.83
N TYR A 177 1.54 11.66 15.05
CA TYR A 177 0.33 10.85 14.99
C TYR A 177 -0.07 10.51 13.56
N GLY A 178 -0.20 9.22 13.29
CA GLY A 178 -0.86 8.70 12.09
C GLY A 178 -2.31 8.31 12.37
N ALA A 179 -3.00 7.84 11.32
CA ALA A 179 -4.42 7.53 11.35
C ALA A 179 -4.93 6.78 12.60
N PRO A 180 -4.25 5.75 13.16
CA PRO A 180 -4.76 5.08 14.36
C PRO A 180 -4.88 5.99 15.58
N ARG A 181 -3.85 6.81 15.87
CA ARG A 181 -3.84 7.70 17.03
C ARG A 181 -4.76 8.90 16.81
N VAL A 182 -4.74 9.47 15.60
CA VAL A 182 -5.68 10.52 15.20
C VAL A 182 -7.13 10.05 15.34
N THR A 183 -7.44 8.82 14.94
CA THR A 183 -8.80 8.27 15.10
C THR A 183 -9.18 8.15 16.57
N ALA A 184 -8.24 7.74 17.43
CA ALA A 184 -8.49 7.65 18.86
C ALA A 184 -8.76 9.04 19.48
N ASP A 185 -7.99 10.08 19.11
CA ASP A 185 -8.27 11.46 19.54
C ASP A 185 -9.60 11.98 19.01
N LEU A 186 -9.91 11.75 17.72
CA LEU A 186 -11.16 12.20 17.11
C LEU A 186 -12.41 11.60 17.76
N ASN A 187 -12.26 10.41 18.35
CA ASN A 187 -13.34 9.65 18.97
C ASN A 187 -13.35 9.75 20.50
N GLU A 188 -12.36 10.43 21.09
CA GLU A 188 -12.33 10.70 22.53
C GLU A 188 -13.54 11.56 22.92
N GLY A 189 -14.23 11.20 24.01
CA GLY A 189 -15.46 11.88 24.45
C GLY A 189 -16.65 11.78 23.49
N THR A 190 -16.55 11.00 22.41
CA THR A 190 -17.59 10.90 21.37
C THR A 190 -18.47 9.66 21.59
N THR A 191 -19.80 9.82 21.42
CA THR A 191 -20.75 8.70 21.50
C THR A 191 -20.47 7.66 20.42
N PRO A 192 -20.76 6.36 20.62
CA PRO A 192 -20.48 5.33 19.62
C PRO A 192 -21.07 5.60 18.22
N GLY A 193 -22.23 6.25 18.14
CA GLY A 193 -22.90 6.60 16.88
C GLY A 193 -22.18 7.69 16.07
N ASP A 194 -21.47 8.58 16.74
CA ASP A 194 -20.78 9.73 16.12
C ASP A 194 -19.30 9.46 15.82
N ARG A 195 -18.80 8.26 16.15
CA ARG A 195 -17.40 7.90 15.97
C ARG A 195 -17.01 7.83 14.49
N VAL A 196 -15.85 8.39 14.18
CA VAL A 196 -15.24 8.30 12.85
C VAL A 196 -14.50 6.97 12.72
N ASN A 197 -14.79 6.24 11.63
CA ASN A 197 -14.10 4.99 11.30
C ASN A 197 -12.63 5.24 10.91
N HIS A 198 -11.70 4.46 11.45
CA HIS A 198 -10.26 4.58 11.17
C HIS A 198 -9.90 4.47 9.67
N LYS A 199 -10.66 3.69 8.87
CA LYS A 199 -10.47 3.60 7.42
C LYS A 199 -10.81 4.92 6.71
N ARG A 200 -11.84 5.64 7.19
CA ARG A 200 -12.19 6.97 6.69
C ARG A 200 -11.07 7.96 7.01
N VAL A 201 -10.58 7.97 8.25
CA VAL A 201 -9.45 8.82 8.65
C VAL A 201 -8.22 8.53 7.80
N ALA A 202 -7.85 7.26 7.64
CA ALA A 202 -6.69 6.86 6.83
C ALA A 202 -6.81 7.28 5.36
N ARG A 203 -8.01 7.14 4.77
CA ARG A 203 -8.30 7.59 3.40
C ARG A 203 -8.16 9.10 3.28
N VAL A 204 -8.86 9.87 4.13
CA VAL A 204 -8.85 11.34 4.09
C VAL A 204 -7.45 11.90 4.31
N MET A 205 -6.71 11.34 5.27
CA MET A 205 -5.31 11.71 5.49
C MET A 205 -4.46 11.49 4.24
N ARG A 206 -4.59 10.33 3.58
CA ARG A 206 -3.83 10.01 2.35
C ARG A 206 -4.18 10.95 1.20
N GLU A 207 -5.47 11.21 0.96
CA GLU A 207 -5.95 12.09 -0.12
C GLU A 207 -5.45 13.53 0.05
N HIS A 208 -5.22 13.99 1.28
CA HIS A 208 -4.78 15.36 1.59
C HIS A 208 -3.30 15.47 1.98
N GLY A 209 -2.50 14.41 1.76
CA GLY A 209 -1.08 14.42 2.09
C GLY A 209 -0.75 14.54 3.59
N LEU A 210 -1.71 14.27 4.46
CA LEU A 210 -1.51 14.26 5.91
C LEU A 210 -0.90 12.93 6.34
N ALA A 211 0.21 12.97 7.07
CA ALA A 211 0.87 11.79 7.57
C ALA A 211 1.46 12.06 8.95
N GLY A 212 1.51 11.03 9.78
CA GLY A 212 2.37 11.04 10.96
C GLY A 212 3.81 10.76 10.57
N ILE A 213 4.77 11.13 11.43
CA ILE A 213 6.19 10.89 11.18
C ILE A 213 6.48 9.39 11.04
N ARG A 214 6.80 8.93 9.82
CA ARG A 214 7.18 7.55 9.52
C ARG A 214 8.47 7.55 8.73
N LEU A 215 9.51 6.94 9.29
CA LEU A 215 10.76 6.67 8.59
C LEU A 215 10.87 5.15 8.47
N ARG A 216 10.89 4.62 7.23
CA ARG A 216 11.24 3.22 6.99
C ARG A 216 12.76 3.11 7.07
N LYS A 217 13.27 2.52 8.14
CA LYS A 217 14.67 2.07 8.19
C LYS A 217 14.67 0.55 8.18
N ARG A 218 15.21 -0.06 7.12
CA ARG A 218 15.54 -1.49 7.13
C ARG A 218 16.81 -1.61 7.97
N VAL A 219 16.71 -2.26 9.13
CA VAL A 219 17.87 -2.61 9.94
C VAL A 219 18.16 -4.09 9.71
N ARG A 220 19.42 -4.41 9.41
CA ARG A 220 19.91 -5.78 9.29
C ARG A 220 20.51 -6.14 10.65
N THR A 221 19.92 -7.11 11.33
CA THR A 221 20.37 -7.54 12.67
C THR A 221 21.70 -8.29 12.58
N THR A 222 22.61 -8.01 13.52
CA THR A 222 23.90 -8.71 13.71
C THR A 222 23.70 -10.19 14.08
N LEU A 223 24.63 -11.05 13.68
CA LEU A 223 24.61 -12.49 13.98
C LEU A 223 24.93 -12.76 15.47
N PRO A 224 24.23 -13.69 16.16
CA PRO A 224 24.44 -13.96 17.58
C PRO A 224 25.72 -14.78 17.86
N ASP A 225 26.43 -14.45 18.94
CA ASP A 225 27.40 -15.33 19.61
C ASP A 225 26.77 -15.86 20.91
N GLN A 226 26.89 -17.16 21.19
CA GLN A 226 26.08 -17.91 22.16
C GLN A 226 26.84 -18.34 23.42
N SER A 227 27.85 -17.60 23.89
CA SER A 227 28.56 -17.97 25.13
C SER A 227 28.52 -16.86 26.20
N GLY A 228 28.06 -17.20 27.42
CA GLY A 228 28.28 -16.40 28.64
C GLY A 228 27.08 -15.68 29.29
N ARG A 229 25.93 -16.35 29.53
CA ARG A 229 24.81 -15.74 30.27
C ARG A 229 25.20 -15.44 31.73
N ARG A 230 25.10 -14.18 32.16
CA ARG A 230 25.39 -13.76 33.55
C ARG A 230 24.16 -13.77 34.47
N PHE A 231 22.97 -13.50 33.92
CA PHE A 231 21.69 -13.52 34.63
C PHE A 231 20.66 -14.31 33.81
N PRO A 232 19.64 -14.92 34.45
CA PRO A 232 18.58 -15.63 33.73
C PRO A 232 17.64 -14.66 32.97
N ASP A 233 17.10 -15.14 31.85
CA ASP A 233 16.00 -14.46 31.15
C ASP A 233 14.67 -14.80 31.84
N LEU A 234 14.13 -13.83 32.57
CA LEU A 234 12.89 -13.89 33.32
C LEU A 234 11.72 -13.25 32.55
N LEU A 235 11.98 -12.63 31.39
CA LEU A 235 10.93 -12.13 30.50
C LEU A 235 10.53 -13.14 29.44
N GLY A 236 11.50 -13.86 28.86
CA GLY A 236 11.25 -14.86 27.81
C GLY A 236 10.48 -14.29 26.62
N ARG A 237 10.75 -13.03 26.23
CA ARG A 237 10.02 -12.25 25.21
C ARG A 237 8.54 -11.96 25.53
N GLY A 238 8.12 -12.17 26.77
CA GLY A 238 6.77 -11.88 27.28
C GLY A 238 6.53 -10.39 27.49
N PHE A 239 6.51 -9.59 26.41
CA PHE A 239 6.24 -8.16 26.45
C PHE A 239 4.75 -7.80 26.57
N SER A 240 3.88 -8.79 26.83
CA SER A 240 2.46 -8.56 27.02
C SER A 240 2.21 -7.61 28.19
N ILE A 241 1.08 -6.90 28.09
CA ILE A 241 0.58 -6.05 29.16
C ILE A 241 0.29 -6.94 30.36
N GLY A 242 0.63 -6.46 31.55
CA GLY A 242 0.32 -7.11 32.81
C GLY A 242 0.06 -6.06 33.88
N VAL A 243 0.13 -6.47 35.13
CA VAL A 243 0.02 -5.55 36.27
C VAL A 243 1.16 -4.51 36.18
N PRO A 244 0.84 -3.20 36.23
CA PRO A 244 1.86 -2.15 36.33
C PRO A 244 2.81 -2.39 37.50
N CYS A 245 4.00 -1.80 37.42
CA CYS A 245 5.01 -1.84 38.48
C CYS A 245 5.53 -3.24 38.84
N ARG A 246 5.50 -4.21 37.90
CA ARG A 246 6.04 -5.56 38.14
C ARG A 246 7.29 -5.89 37.33
N ARG A 247 7.31 -5.47 36.07
CA ARG A 247 8.35 -5.83 35.11
C ARG A 247 8.73 -4.59 34.32
N TYR A 248 10.02 -4.29 34.31
CA TYR A 248 10.60 -3.17 33.60
C TYR A 248 11.56 -3.67 32.53
N VAL A 249 11.68 -2.91 31.45
CA VAL A 249 12.75 -3.08 30.47
C VAL A 249 13.59 -1.82 30.39
N GLY A 250 14.88 -1.98 30.14
CA GLY A 250 15.77 -0.86 29.90
C GLY A 250 16.73 -1.09 28.75
N ASP A 251 17.15 0.01 28.17
CA ASP A 251 18.13 0.07 27.09
C ASP A 251 18.80 1.45 27.07
N ILE A 252 20.01 1.49 26.50
CA ILE A 252 20.73 2.74 26.24
C ILE A 252 20.69 3.03 24.74
N THR A 253 20.48 4.30 24.40
CA THR A 253 20.54 4.73 23.02
C THR A 253 21.34 6.02 22.86
N TYR A 254 22.18 6.09 21.84
CA TYR A 254 22.96 7.29 21.53
C TYR A 254 22.13 8.30 20.73
N LEU A 255 22.31 9.59 20.97
CA LEU A 255 21.67 10.72 20.31
C LEU A 255 22.77 11.58 19.68
N PRO A 256 22.94 11.53 18.36
CA PRO A 256 24.04 12.21 17.69
C PRO A 256 23.88 13.73 17.71
N ILE A 257 24.98 14.44 17.92
CA ILE A 257 25.11 15.89 17.86
C ILE A 257 25.89 16.27 16.59
N ALA A 258 25.60 17.44 16.01
CA ALA A 258 26.18 17.89 14.75
C ALA A 258 27.71 18.09 14.81
N ASP A 259 28.28 18.28 15.99
CA ASP A 259 29.72 18.40 16.23
C ASP A 259 30.47 17.05 16.25
N GLY A 260 29.76 15.94 16.03
CA GLY A 260 30.31 14.58 16.04
C GLY A 260 30.29 13.89 17.41
N THR A 261 29.91 14.60 18.47
CA THR A 261 29.69 14.00 19.80
C THR A 261 28.33 13.30 19.88
N ASN A 262 28.11 12.54 20.96
CA ASN A 262 26.84 11.87 21.23
C ASN A 262 26.41 12.13 22.68
N LEU A 263 25.11 12.35 22.87
CA LEU A 263 24.48 12.10 24.17
C LEU A 263 24.01 10.64 24.25
N TYR A 264 23.86 10.11 25.45
CA TYR A 264 23.40 8.77 25.72
C TYR A 264 22.18 8.86 26.62
N LEU A 265 21.09 8.21 26.22
CA LEU A 265 19.84 8.14 26.96
C LEU A 265 19.67 6.72 27.49
N ALA A 266 19.59 6.56 28.80
CA ALA A 266 19.13 5.33 29.44
C ALA A 266 17.64 5.44 29.77
N SER A 267 16.91 4.34 29.58
CA SER A 267 15.47 4.26 29.81
C SER A 267 15.10 3.12 30.76
N CYS A 268 14.06 3.33 31.55
CA CYS A 268 13.40 2.33 32.39
C CYS A 268 11.89 2.39 32.11
N ILE A 269 11.37 1.37 31.43
CA ILE A 269 10.02 1.35 30.88
C ILE A 269 9.22 0.23 31.55
N ASP A 270 8.08 0.57 32.14
CA ASP A 270 7.15 -0.40 32.71
C ASP A 270 6.42 -1.17 31.60
N LEU A 271 6.49 -2.50 31.64
CA LEU A 271 5.80 -3.35 30.66
C LEU A 271 4.27 -3.33 30.84
N GLY A 272 3.78 -3.15 32.07
CA GLY A 272 2.36 -3.20 32.41
C GLY A 272 1.58 -1.98 31.93
N SER A 273 2.16 -0.78 32.06
CA SER A 273 1.51 0.46 31.63
C SER A 273 2.13 1.12 30.42
N ARG A 274 3.29 0.62 29.95
CA ARG A 274 4.14 1.25 28.92
C ARG A 274 4.75 2.58 29.35
N LYS A 275 4.60 2.98 30.62
CA LYS A 275 5.14 4.24 31.14
C LYS A 275 6.67 4.20 31.11
N LEU A 276 7.27 5.28 30.65
CA LEU A 276 8.70 5.55 30.89
C LEU A 276 8.82 5.97 32.36
N ALA A 277 9.04 5.02 33.25
CA ALA A 277 9.06 5.24 34.69
C ALA A 277 10.29 6.04 35.12
N GLY A 278 11.42 5.86 34.43
CA GLY A 278 12.64 6.63 34.67
C GLY A 278 13.49 6.73 33.42
N TRP A 279 14.30 7.78 33.33
CA TRP A 279 15.27 7.98 32.28
C TRP A 279 16.37 8.93 32.77
N SER A 280 17.56 8.80 32.21
CA SER A 280 18.68 9.71 32.44
C SER A 280 19.43 9.94 31.14
N MET A 281 20.08 11.10 31.01
CA MET A 281 20.84 11.45 29.82
C MET A 281 22.18 12.08 30.19
N ALA A 282 23.26 11.60 29.57
CA ALA A 282 24.62 12.07 29.81
C ALA A 282 25.42 12.13 28.50
N ASP A 283 26.60 12.74 28.52
CA ASP A 283 27.58 12.73 27.43
C ASP A 283 28.48 11.47 27.42
N HIS A 284 28.20 10.51 28.31
CA HIS A 284 28.96 9.28 28.47
C HIS A 284 28.08 8.04 28.68
N MET A 285 28.63 6.86 28.41
CA MET A 285 28.00 5.55 28.65
C MET A 285 28.53 4.85 29.93
N ARG A 286 28.85 5.61 30.98
CA ARG A 286 29.26 5.04 32.28
C ARG A 286 28.06 4.46 33.04
N THR A 287 28.33 3.58 34.02
CA THR A 287 27.30 2.92 34.84
C THR A 287 26.34 3.91 35.51
N GLU A 288 26.83 5.06 35.96
CA GLU A 288 26.02 6.12 36.58
C GLU A 288 24.79 6.50 35.74
N LEU A 289 24.88 6.46 34.40
CA LEU A 289 23.76 6.75 33.51
C LEU A 289 22.56 5.80 33.73
N VAL A 290 22.82 4.49 33.85
CA VAL A 290 21.75 3.49 34.06
C VAL A 290 21.29 3.45 35.51
N GLU A 291 22.18 3.75 36.45
CA GLU A 291 21.83 3.91 37.85
C GLU A 291 20.86 5.07 38.06
N ASP A 292 21.13 6.22 37.44
CA ASP A 292 20.28 7.41 37.54
C ASP A 292 18.91 7.18 36.91
N ALA A 293 18.84 6.47 35.78
CA ALA A 293 17.57 6.09 35.18
C ALA A 293 16.74 5.16 36.10
N LEU A 294 17.39 4.21 36.78
CA LEU A 294 16.72 3.31 37.73
C LEU A 294 16.30 4.05 39.01
N LYS A 295 17.14 4.93 39.55
CA LYS A 295 16.82 5.80 40.69
C LYS A 295 15.65 6.72 40.38
N ALA A 296 15.60 7.31 39.18
CA ALA A 296 14.46 8.12 38.74
C ALA A 296 13.16 7.30 38.72
N ALA A 297 13.20 6.06 38.22
CA ALA A 297 12.05 5.15 38.29
C ALA A 297 11.65 4.82 39.73
N TRP A 298 12.62 4.61 40.62
CA TRP A 298 12.36 4.38 42.03
C TRP A 298 11.69 5.59 42.70
N HIS A 299 12.16 6.80 42.45
CA HIS A 299 11.54 8.03 42.96
C HIS A 299 10.11 8.21 42.44
N GLU A 300 9.86 7.97 41.16
CA GLU A 300 8.52 8.06 40.56
C GLU A 300 7.54 7.03 41.14
N ARG A 301 8.03 5.83 41.50
CA ARG A 301 7.19 4.72 42.00
C ARG A 301 7.10 4.67 43.52
N GLY A 302 7.98 5.34 44.24
CA GLY A 302 8.19 5.19 45.69
C GLY A 302 8.91 3.90 46.09
N THR A 303 8.75 2.82 45.34
CA THR A 303 9.50 1.55 45.52
C THR A 303 9.59 0.75 44.23
N LEU A 304 10.67 -0.03 44.09
CA LEU A 304 10.86 -1.05 43.04
C LEU A 304 11.08 -2.45 43.64
N ALA A 305 10.84 -2.62 44.94
CA ALA A 305 11.07 -3.89 45.62
C ALA A 305 10.19 -5.01 45.04
N GLY A 306 10.80 -6.16 44.77
CA GLY A 306 10.13 -7.33 44.19
C GLY A 306 9.82 -7.20 42.70
N THR A 307 10.38 -6.21 42.02
CA THR A 307 10.21 -6.04 40.57
C THR A 307 11.33 -6.70 39.79
N VAL A 308 11.06 -7.02 38.53
CA VAL A 308 12.08 -7.52 37.59
C VAL A 308 12.49 -6.39 36.67
N PHE A 309 13.79 -6.14 36.54
CA PHE A 309 14.34 -5.23 35.53
C PHE A 309 15.11 -6.04 34.49
N HIS A 310 14.66 -5.97 33.25
CA HIS A 310 15.25 -6.68 32.13
C HIS A 310 16.04 -5.75 31.23
N SER A 311 17.27 -6.13 30.90
CA SER A 311 18.14 -5.39 29.98
C SER A 311 18.84 -6.31 28.99
N ASP A 312 19.54 -5.72 28.04
CA ASP A 312 20.55 -6.44 27.28
C ASP A 312 21.80 -6.75 28.13
N HIS A 313 22.78 -7.41 27.52
CA HIS A 313 24.06 -7.77 28.13
C HIS A 313 25.09 -6.61 28.09
N GLY A 314 24.65 -5.36 28.03
CA GLY A 314 25.56 -4.20 28.04
C GLY A 314 26.49 -4.18 29.25
N ALA A 315 27.76 -3.81 29.06
CA ALA A 315 28.79 -3.81 30.11
C ALA A 315 28.34 -3.04 31.37
N VAL A 316 27.64 -1.92 31.19
CA VAL A 316 27.02 -1.11 32.26
C VAL A 316 26.01 -1.88 33.11
N TYR A 317 25.09 -2.64 32.50
CA TYR A 317 24.08 -3.43 33.20
C TYR A 317 24.68 -4.65 33.91
N THR A 318 25.82 -5.14 33.43
CA THR A 318 26.58 -6.21 34.09
C THR A 318 27.57 -5.68 35.15
N SER A 319 27.70 -4.37 35.35
CA SER A 319 28.69 -3.85 36.30
C SER A 319 28.35 -4.22 37.76
N LYS A 320 29.37 -4.31 38.62
CA LYS A 320 29.17 -4.62 40.05
C LYS A 320 28.35 -3.54 40.76
N ALA A 321 28.59 -2.27 40.42
CA ALA A 321 27.87 -1.13 40.98
C ALA A 321 26.38 -1.19 40.65
N TYR A 322 26.02 -1.48 39.39
CA TYR A 322 24.62 -1.62 39.00
C TYR A 322 23.92 -2.81 39.69
N ALA A 323 24.62 -3.95 39.82
CA ALA A 323 24.09 -5.12 40.54
C ALA A 323 23.87 -4.83 42.04
N GLN A 324 24.77 -4.05 42.66
CA GLN A 324 24.60 -3.60 44.04
C GLN A 324 23.38 -2.69 44.17
N LEU A 325 23.22 -1.69 43.28
CA LEU A 325 22.05 -0.81 43.29
C LEU A 325 20.74 -1.60 43.11
N CYS A 326 20.71 -2.59 42.20
CA CYS A 326 19.54 -3.44 42.03
C CYS A 326 19.21 -4.18 43.33
N THR A 327 20.22 -4.70 44.02
CA THR A 327 20.05 -5.36 45.33
C THR A 327 19.49 -4.40 46.37
N ASP A 328 20.06 -3.19 46.47
CA ASP A 328 19.65 -2.16 47.45
C ASP A 328 18.20 -1.70 47.22
N LEU A 329 17.75 -1.65 45.96
CA LEU A 329 16.38 -1.27 45.59
C LEU A 329 15.40 -2.46 45.55
N GLY A 330 15.85 -3.68 45.85
CA GLY A 330 15.05 -4.90 45.82
C GLY A 330 14.60 -5.32 44.42
N VAL A 331 15.38 -4.97 43.39
CA VAL A 331 15.12 -5.26 41.98
C VAL A 331 15.85 -6.54 41.56
N THR A 332 15.12 -7.48 40.96
CA THR A 332 15.70 -8.69 40.37
C THR A 332 16.13 -8.41 38.95
N GLN A 333 17.44 -8.52 38.68
CA GLN A 333 17.96 -8.37 37.32
C GLN A 333 17.58 -9.57 36.44
N SER A 334 17.24 -9.27 35.20
CA SER A 334 17.03 -10.23 34.14
C SER A 334 17.76 -9.77 32.89
N MET A 335 18.31 -10.71 32.10
CA MET A 335 18.93 -10.38 30.82
C MET A 335 18.53 -11.36 29.73
N GLY A 336 18.22 -10.85 28.54
CA GLY A 336 17.95 -11.65 27.34
C GLY A 336 19.20 -12.40 26.86
N ALA A 337 19.08 -13.33 25.92
CA ALA A 337 20.25 -14.01 25.37
C ALA A 337 21.23 -13.01 24.73
N ILE A 338 22.54 -13.27 24.88
CA ILE A 338 23.58 -12.48 24.23
C ILE A 338 23.33 -12.44 22.71
N GLY A 339 23.39 -11.24 22.13
CA GLY A 339 23.20 -11.05 20.70
C GLY A 339 21.76 -11.20 20.19
N SER A 340 20.75 -11.29 21.07
CA SER A 340 19.34 -11.35 20.67
C SER A 340 18.62 -10.03 20.88
N SER A 341 18.52 -9.21 19.83
CA SER A 341 17.68 -7.99 19.82
C SER A 341 16.20 -8.29 20.10
N ALA A 342 15.74 -9.49 19.74
CA ALA A 342 14.37 -9.93 20.01
C ALA A 342 14.04 -9.95 21.52
N ASP A 343 15.03 -10.13 22.39
CA ASP A 343 14.82 -10.24 23.83
C ASP A 343 14.68 -8.86 24.50
N ASN A 344 15.10 -7.77 23.83
CA ASN A 344 14.87 -6.38 24.28
C ASN A 344 14.01 -5.54 23.31
N ALA A 345 13.23 -6.20 22.46
CA ALA A 345 12.50 -5.58 21.34
C ALA A 345 11.57 -4.42 21.75
N LEU A 346 11.03 -4.41 22.97
CA LEU A 346 10.21 -3.29 23.44
C LEU A 346 11.03 -2.01 23.66
N ALA A 347 12.17 -2.12 24.33
CA ALA A 347 13.04 -0.97 24.55
C ALA A 347 13.64 -0.49 23.23
N GLU A 348 14.01 -1.41 22.33
CA GLU A 348 14.42 -1.05 20.97
C GLU A 348 13.32 -0.31 20.20
N SER A 349 12.08 -0.78 20.26
CA SER A 349 10.94 -0.11 19.62
C SER A 349 10.67 1.28 20.20
N PHE A 350 10.86 1.45 21.51
CA PHE A 350 10.78 2.75 22.17
C PHE A 350 11.88 3.69 21.66
N ASN A 351 13.13 3.24 21.65
CA ASN A 351 14.29 4.00 21.17
C ASN A 351 14.14 4.38 19.69
N ALA A 352 13.67 3.46 18.86
CA ALA A 352 13.36 3.73 17.45
C ALA A 352 12.25 4.77 17.29
N ALA A 353 11.22 4.74 18.13
CA ALA A 353 10.15 5.73 18.10
C ALA A 353 10.64 7.12 18.53
N LEU A 354 11.39 7.21 19.63
CA LEU A 354 11.99 8.45 20.13
C LEU A 354 12.87 9.10 19.07
N LYS A 355 13.83 8.36 18.52
CA LYS A 355 14.76 8.88 17.50
C LYS A 355 14.03 9.32 16.23
N ARG A 356 13.08 8.51 15.75
CA ARG A 356 12.29 8.84 14.55
C ARG A 356 11.49 10.12 14.72
N GLU A 357 10.83 10.28 15.87
CA GLU A 357 9.96 11.42 16.16
C GLU A 357 10.77 12.69 16.48
N LEU A 358 11.95 12.59 17.09
CA LEU A 358 12.79 13.75 17.42
C LEU A 358 13.68 14.21 16.26
N LEU A 359 14.35 13.28 15.59
CA LEU A 359 15.28 13.63 14.52
C LEU A 359 14.56 13.93 13.21
N GLU A 360 13.40 13.32 12.96
CA GLU A 360 12.60 13.51 11.74
C GLU A 360 13.42 13.35 10.44
N GLY A 361 14.43 12.46 10.45
CA GLY A 361 15.29 12.20 9.30
C GLY A 361 16.60 12.99 9.30
N ARG A 362 16.79 13.92 10.24
CA ARG A 362 18.09 14.60 10.45
C ARG A 362 19.15 13.62 10.95
N ALA A 363 20.41 13.88 10.59
CA ALA A 363 21.55 13.08 11.00
C ALA A 363 21.86 13.19 12.50
N GLY A 364 21.56 14.34 13.11
CA GLY A 364 21.74 14.61 14.54
C GLY A 364 21.07 15.90 14.98
N PHE A 365 21.17 16.19 16.28
CA PHE A 365 20.72 17.44 16.87
C PHE A 365 21.76 18.55 16.64
N PRO A 366 21.36 19.83 16.60
CA PRO A 366 22.30 20.94 16.44
C PRO A 366 23.33 21.03 17.57
N ASP A 367 22.87 20.85 18.81
CA ASP A 367 23.68 20.96 20.03
C ASP A 367 23.07 20.13 21.17
N ALA A 368 23.87 19.83 22.20
CA ALA A 368 23.47 19.03 23.35
C ALA A 368 22.30 19.63 24.16
N PRO A 369 22.29 20.94 24.52
CA PRO A 369 21.13 21.56 25.17
C PRO A 369 19.81 21.42 24.39
N THR A 370 19.85 21.55 23.07
CA THR A 370 18.69 21.38 22.19
C THR A 370 18.22 19.93 22.19
N ALA A 371 19.14 18.96 22.12
CA ALA A 371 18.81 17.55 22.26
C ALA A 371 18.14 17.25 23.60
N TYR A 372 18.69 17.77 24.70
CA TYR A 372 18.13 17.60 26.05
C TYR A 372 16.71 18.11 26.17
N ARG A 373 16.44 19.36 25.75
CA ARG A 373 15.09 19.94 25.79
C ARG A 373 14.11 19.13 24.94
N ALA A 374 14.54 18.63 23.79
CA ALA A 374 13.71 17.84 22.90
C ALA A 374 13.35 16.48 23.53
N VAL A 375 14.32 15.77 24.10
CA VAL A 375 14.11 14.50 24.81
C VAL A 375 13.23 14.70 26.03
N PHE A 376 13.51 15.71 26.86
CA PHE A 376 12.70 16.02 28.04
C PHE A 376 11.23 16.25 27.67
N ARG A 377 10.96 17.10 26.66
CA ARG A 377 9.61 17.34 26.17
C ARG A 377 8.95 16.05 25.66
N TRP A 378 9.70 15.25 24.90
CA TRP A 378 9.19 14.00 24.33
C TRP A 378 8.88 12.97 25.40
N ALA A 379 9.74 12.79 26.41
CA ALA A 379 9.57 11.85 27.52
C ALA A 379 8.33 12.20 28.36
N ASN A 380 8.15 13.48 28.71
CA ASN A 380 6.97 13.94 29.42
C ASN A 380 5.69 13.72 28.61
N ARG A 381 5.70 14.10 27.31
CA ARG A 381 4.59 13.86 26.40
C ARG A 381 4.29 12.37 26.22
N TYR A 382 5.32 11.53 26.19
CA TYR A 382 5.19 10.08 26.04
C TYR A 382 4.30 9.48 27.14
N ASN A 383 4.49 9.90 28.39
CA ASN A 383 3.70 9.43 29.52
C ASN A 383 2.32 10.10 29.63
N THR A 384 2.24 11.41 29.35
CA THR A 384 1.05 12.22 29.65
C THR A 384 0.01 12.27 28.54
N ARG A 385 0.44 12.18 27.27
CA ARG A 385 -0.45 12.39 26.11
C ARG A 385 -0.31 11.33 25.02
N ARG A 386 0.87 10.72 24.86
CA ARG A 386 1.14 9.85 23.72
C ARG A 386 0.35 8.55 23.80
N ARG A 387 -0.57 8.34 22.86
CA ARG A 387 -1.39 7.13 22.77
C ARG A 387 -0.56 5.89 22.44
N HIS A 388 -0.80 4.81 23.16
CA HIS A 388 -0.10 3.54 22.96
C HIS A 388 -1.08 2.40 22.63
N CYS A 389 -0.90 1.75 21.48
CA CYS A 389 -1.86 0.76 20.96
C CYS A 389 -2.00 -0.46 21.86
N ALA A 390 -0.90 -0.90 22.51
CA ALA A 390 -0.94 -2.01 23.46
C ALA A 390 -2.02 -1.77 24.53
N ILE A 391 -2.00 -0.61 25.19
CA ILE A 391 -2.91 -0.27 26.29
C ILE A 391 -4.24 0.35 25.80
N GLY A 392 -4.71 0.00 24.60
CA GLY A 392 -6.01 0.48 24.10
C GLY A 392 -6.00 1.89 23.49
N ASN A 393 -4.85 2.38 23.03
CA ASN A 393 -4.69 3.74 22.48
C ASN A 393 -5.04 4.87 23.47
N ILE A 394 -4.68 4.70 24.74
CA ILE A 394 -4.63 5.79 25.72
C ILE A 394 -3.19 6.08 26.12
N ALA A 395 -2.97 7.19 26.84
CA ALA A 395 -1.66 7.55 27.35
C ALA A 395 -1.28 6.68 28.58
N PRO A 396 0.01 6.37 28.81
CA PRO A 396 0.45 5.56 29.94
C PRO A 396 -0.08 6.04 31.30
N ASN A 397 -0.02 7.35 31.57
CA ASN A 397 -0.54 7.89 32.83
C ASN A 397 -2.07 7.74 32.95
N ALA A 398 -2.81 7.90 31.85
CA ALA A 398 -4.26 7.71 31.85
C ALA A 398 -4.63 6.24 32.09
N TYR A 399 -3.84 5.30 31.55
CA TYR A 399 -4.02 3.87 31.80
C TYR A 399 -3.77 3.52 33.27
N GLU A 400 -2.69 4.03 33.88
CA GLU A 400 -2.42 3.81 35.30
C GLU A 400 -3.51 4.41 36.19
N ALA A 401 -4.00 5.61 35.86
CA ALA A 401 -5.09 6.25 36.60
C ALA A 401 -6.38 5.40 36.53
N ALA A 402 -6.75 4.90 35.36
CA ALA A 402 -7.93 4.05 35.18
C ALA A 402 -7.77 2.69 35.91
N ALA A 403 -6.60 2.06 35.83
CA ALA A 403 -6.32 0.80 36.52
C ALA A 403 -6.37 0.99 38.05
N SER A 404 -5.81 2.09 38.56
CA SER A 404 -5.84 2.42 39.99
C SER A 404 -7.25 2.75 40.49
N ALA A 405 -8.10 3.35 39.64
CA ALA A 405 -9.50 3.63 39.94
C ALA A 405 -10.42 2.39 39.86
N THR A 406 -9.96 1.29 39.25
CA THR A 406 -10.69 0.02 39.20
C THR A 406 -10.33 -0.91 40.36
N LEU A 407 -9.18 -0.68 41.01
CA LEU A 407 -8.72 -1.41 42.20
C LEU A 407 -9.23 -0.94 43.59
N PRO A 408 -9.94 0.21 43.79
CA PRO A 408 -10.48 0.58 45.09
C PRO A 408 -11.96 0.15 45.17
N GLU A 409 -12.20 -1.16 45.31
CA GLU A 409 -13.51 -1.68 45.77
C GLU A 409 -13.41 -3.14 46.28
N ALA A 410 -12.32 -3.46 46.96
CA ALA A 410 -12.21 -4.66 47.79
C ALA A 410 -11.42 -4.32 49.06
N ALA A 411 -12.13 -3.76 50.04
CA ALA A 411 -11.68 -3.62 51.42
C ALA A 411 -12.61 -4.44 52.32
#